data_AF-A0A0Q6RT13-F1
#
_entry.id   AF-A0A0Q6RT13-F1
#
_cell.length_a   1.000
_cell.length_b   1.000
_cell.length_c   1.000
_cell.angle_alpha   90.00
_cell.angle_beta   90.00
_cell.angle_gamma   90.00
#
_symmetry.space_group_name_H-M   'P 1'
#
loop_
_entity.id
_entity.type
_entity.pdbx_description
1 polymer ?
#
loop_
_entity_poly.entity_id
_entity_poly.type
_entity_poly.pdbx_seq_one_letter_code
_entity_poly.pdbx_strand_id
1 'polypeptide(L)'
;MTVFQRVAIRFAAFMALGLLTACTVAVDEPGGRPYPRPEPSRPQMCTMEYNPVCGERGNNRRTFGNACQARAEGFRITGRGECRPERPDFGGDRPQVCTREYAPVCARQGRREQTFSNSCMAEAQGFRVIGRGECSRGSDRPVDDSGMRPPRDPDRRPQACTREFAPVCARQGRREQTFPNACTAQAQGFRVIGNGDCR
;
A
#
# COMPACT_ATOMS: atom_id res chain seq x y z
N MET A 1 -28.01 60.69 7.11
CA MET A 1 -26.77 59.88 7.01
C MET A 1 -26.25 59.97 5.59
N THR A 2 -25.15 60.69 5.38
CA THR A 2 -24.63 61.07 4.06
C THR A 2 -23.89 59.91 3.38
N VAL A 3 -23.82 59.93 2.05
CA VAL A 3 -23.13 58.91 1.22
C VAL A 3 -21.69 58.68 1.69
N PHE A 4 -21.02 59.76 2.11
CA PHE A 4 -19.67 59.74 2.68
C PHE A 4 -19.54 58.84 3.92
N GLN A 5 -20.55 58.85 4.79
CA GLN A 5 -20.57 58.06 6.02
C GLN A 5 -20.73 56.56 5.73
N ARG A 6 -21.51 56.19 4.70
CA ARG A 6 -21.67 54.79 4.27
C ARG A 6 -20.41 54.26 3.57
N VAL A 7 -19.71 55.10 2.82
CA VAL A 7 -18.43 54.76 2.18
C VAL A 7 -17.35 54.56 3.23
N ALA A 8 -17.23 55.47 4.21
CA ALA A 8 -16.28 55.35 5.31
C ALA A 8 -16.50 54.08 6.16
N ILE A 9 -17.75 53.71 6.44
CA ILE A 9 -18.08 52.48 7.18
C ILE A 9 -17.70 51.22 6.37
N ARG A 10 -17.91 51.22 5.05
CA ARG A 10 -17.51 50.10 4.19
C ARG A 10 -15.99 49.96 4.09
N PHE A 11 -15.27 51.07 3.94
CA PHE A 11 -13.81 51.06 3.95
C PHE A 11 -13.24 50.59 5.30
N ALA A 12 -13.82 51.04 6.41
CA ALA A 12 -13.43 50.57 7.75
C ALA A 12 -13.71 49.07 7.93
N ALA A 13 -14.82 48.55 7.40
CA ALA A 13 -15.13 47.12 7.43
C ALA A 13 -14.16 46.27 6.59
N PHE A 14 -13.74 46.75 5.41
CA PHE A 14 -12.73 46.08 4.59
C PHE A 14 -11.34 46.08 5.24
N MET A 15 -10.94 47.20 5.87
CA MET A 15 -9.68 47.30 6.61
C MET A 15 -9.68 46.40 7.85
N ALA A 16 -10.81 46.27 8.55
CA ALA A 16 -10.96 45.36 9.69
C ALA A 16 -10.93 43.88 9.28
N LEU A 17 -11.47 43.51 8.11
CA LEU A 17 -11.37 42.15 7.58
C LEU A 17 -9.94 41.76 7.19
N GLY A 18 -9.15 42.70 6.67
CA GLY A 18 -7.74 42.49 6.31
C GLY A 18 -6.80 42.29 7.50
N LEU A 19 -7.18 42.76 8.70
CA LEU A 19 -6.43 42.53 9.94
C LEU A 19 -6.71 41.14 10.55
N LEU A 20 -7.84 40.50 10.22
CA LEU A 20 -8.19 39.16 10.71
C LEU A 20 -7.54 38.02 9.90
N THR A 21 -6.98 38.31 8.73
CA THR A 21 -6.26 37.32 7.89
C THR A 21 -4.76 37.24 8.18
N ALA A 22 -4.23 38.04 9.11
CA ALA A 22 -2.81 38.00 9.50
C ALA A 22 -2.44 36.84 10.45
N CYS A 23 -3.42 36.06 10.92
CA CYS A 23 -3.19 34.87 11.72
C CYS A 23 -3.00 33.63 10.83
N THR A 24 -1.96 33.61 10.00
CA THR A 24 -1.46 32.31 9.53
C THR A 24 -0.66 31.71 10.68
N VAL A 25 -1.09 30.54 11.16
CA VAL A 25 -0.27 29.76 12.07
C VAL A 25 1.03 29.46 11.33
N ALA A 26 2.14 30.00 11.83
CA ALA A 26 3.42 29.40 11.52
C ALA A 26 3.31 27.96 12.02
N VAL A 27 3.16 27.01 11.10
CA VAL A 27 3.52 25.64 11.40
C VAL A 27 5.03 25.74 11.58
N ASP A 28 5.48 25.89 12.82
CA ASP A 28 6.81 25.43 13.17
C ASP A 28 6.81 23.97 12.75
N GLU A 29 7.36 23.67 11.56
CA GLU A 29 7.91 22.36 11.31
C GLU A 29 8.78 22.10 12.54
N PRO A 30 8.55 21.02 13.31
CA PRO A 30 9.49 20.65 14.34
C PRO A 30 10.76 20.22 13.60
N GLY A 31 11.58 21.20 13.24
CA GLY A 31 12.97 21.04 12.88
C GLY A 31 13.59 20.36 14.08
N GLY A 32 13.68 19.04 13.98
CA GLY A 32 14.19 18.18 15.03
C GLY A 32 15.55 18.69 15.42
N ARG A 33 15.65 19.27 16.62
CA ARG A 33 16.94 19.54 17.25
C ARG A 33 17.71 18.23 17.22
N PRO A 34 18.92 18.16 16.63
CA PRO A 34 19.73 16.96 16.75
C PRO A 34 20.07 16.85 18.24
N TYR A 35 19.36 15.99 18.96
CA TYR A 35 19.85 15.55 20.26
C TYR A 35 21.23 14.94 20.01
N PRO A 36 22.31 15.43 20.65
CA PRO A 36 23.59 14.77 20.57
C PRO A 36 23.38 13.34 21.10
N ARG A 37 23.48 12.38 20.20
CA ARG A 37 23.38 10.96 20.54
C ARG A 37 24.62 10.65 21.38
N PRO A 38 24.48 10.00 22.55
CA PRO A 38 25.63 9.66 23.38
C PRO A 38 26.63 8.87 22.52
N GLU A 39 27.84 9.40 22.39
CA GLU A 39 28.93 8.69 21.74
C GLU A 39 29.12 7.34 22.45
N PRO A 40 29.29 6.22 21.72
CA PRO A 40 29.61 4.96 22.35
C PRO A 40 30.99 5.13 22.99
N SER A 41 31.01 5.29 24.31
CA SER A 41 32.21 5.48 25.13
C SER A 41 33.08 4.23 25.24
N ARG A 42 32.87 3.20 24.39
CA ARG A 42 33.62 1.95 24.32
C ARG A 42 33.57 1.35 22.91
N PRO A 43 34.65 0.69 22.43
CA PRO A 43 34.59 -0.09 21.20
C PRO A 43 33.53 -1.20 21.36
N GLN A 44 32.46 -1.11 20.57
CA GLN A 44 31.35 -2.04 20.63
C GLN A 44 31.74 -3.33 19.88
N MET A 45 32.02 -4.39 20.63
CA MET A 45 32.32 -5.70 20.07
C MET A 45 31.01 -6.33 19.56
N CYS A 46 30.94 -6.58 18.25
CA CYS A 46 29.79 -7.22 17.62
C CYS A 46 30.13 -8.65 17.20
N THR A 47 29.13 -9.54 17.30
CA THR A 47 29.24 -10.89 16.75
C THR A 47 29.31 -10.83 15.22
N MET A 48 29.92 -11.86 14.62
CA MET A 48 29.95 -12.07 13.16
C MET A 48 28.68 -12.76 12.64
N GLU A 49 27.63 -12.82 13.47
CA GLU A 49 26.34 -13.40 13.07
C GLU A 49 25.70 -12.53 11.99
N TYR A 50 25.28 -13.15 10.89
CA TYR A 50 24.61 -12.47 9.79
C TYR A 50 23.09 -12.54 9.96
N ASN A 51 22.51 -11.45 10.44
CA ASN A 51 21.08 -11.23 10.60
C ASN A 51 20.75 -9.82 10.08
N PRO A 52 20.61 -9.63 8.76
CA PRO A 52 20.68 -8.33 8.14
C PRO A 52 19.59 -7.39 8.62
N VAL A 53 19.93 -6.10 8.73
CA VAL A 53 18.98 -5.04 9.10
C VAL A 53 19.16 -3.81 8.22
N CYS A 54 18.08 -3.07 8.01
CA CYS A 54 18.11 -1.78 7.35
C CYS A 54 18.24 -0.67 8.39
N GLY A 55 19.37 0.04 8.35
CA GLY A 55 19.65 1.18 9.21
C GLY A 55 19.53 2.51 8.47
N GLU A 56 19.17 3.56 9.18
CA GLU A 56 18.98 4.91 8.68
C GLU A 56 19.70 5.94 9.57
N ARG A 57 20.39 6.90 8.95
CA ARG A 57 21.05 8.04 9.60
C ARG A 57 20.87 9.30 8.74
N GLY A 58 19.94 10.17 9.13
CA GLY A 58 19.50 11.27 8.26
C GLY A 58 18.90 10.71 6.97
N ASN A 59 19.31 11.22 5.82
CA ASN A 59 18.86 10.74 4.50
C ASN A 59 19.64 9.51 3.99
N ASN A 60 20.56 8.95 4.79
CA ASN A 60 21.36 7.80 4.38
C ASN A 60 20.74 6.50 4.93
N ARG A 61 20.47 5.55 4.04
CA ARG A 61 20.02 4.20 4.40
C ARG A 61 21.03 3.17 3.93
N ARG A 62 21.34 2.20 4.80
CA ARG A 62 22.32 1.16 4.51
C ARG A 62 21.95 -0.16 5.17
N THR A 63 22.25 -1.25 4.48
CA THR A 63 22.15 -2.61 5.01
C THR A 63 23.36 -2.91 5.89
N PHE A 64 23.12 -3.46 7.09
CA PHE A 64 24.15 -3.93 7.99
C PHE A 64 24.04 -5.44 8.17
N GLY A 65 25.17 -6.12 8.39
CA GLY A 65 25.21 -7.57 8.60
C GLY A 65 24.42 -8.00 9.83
N ASN A 66 24.36 -7.15 10.86
CA ASN A 66 23.46 -7.32 12.00
C ASN A 66 23.12 -6.02 12.74
N ALA A 67 22.20 -6.14 13.68
CA ALA A 67 21.70 -5.04 14.50
C ALA A 67 22.75 -4.45 15.46
N CYS A 68 23.80 -5.18 15.80
CA CYS A 68 24.90 -4.65 16.61
C CYS A 68 25.75 -3.69 15.76
N GLN A 69 26.18 -4.13 14.57
CA GLN A 69 26.97 -3.32 13.65
C GLN A 69 26.24 -2.01 13.29
N ALA A 70 24.94 -2.08 12.99
CA ALA A 70 24.13 -0.89 12.71
C ALA A 70 24.16 0.15 13.86
N ARG A 71 24.05 -0.31 15.11
CA ARG A 71 24.05 0.58 16.29
C ARG A 71 25.45 1.11 16.60
N ALA A 72 26.48 0.29 16.44
CA ALA A 72 27.88 0.68 16.63
C ALA A 72 28.27 1.82 15.68
N GLU A 73 27.77 1.79 14.44
CA GLU A 73 27.97 2.85 13.45
C GLU A 73 26.98 4.02 13.58
N GLY A 74 26.13 4.02 14.60
CA GLY A 74 25.20 5.11 14.90
C GLY A 74 23.99 5.19 13.96
N PHE A 75 23.61 4.10 13.29
CA PHE A 75 22.39 4.02 12.49
C PHE A 75 21.19 3.60 13.36
N ARG A 76 20.02 4.19 13.09
CA ARG A 76 18.75 3.74 13.69
C ARG A 76 18.19 2.62 12.82
N ILE A 77 17.83 1.49 13.41
CA ILE A 77 17.25 0.38 12.64
C ILE A 77 15.79 0.72 12.28
N THR A 78 15.49 0.77 10.99
CA THR A 78 14.16 1.09 10.44
C THR A 78 13.45 -0.17 9.92
N GLY A 79 14.17 -1.26 9.62
CA GLY A 79 13.56 -2.52 9.16
C GLY A 79 14.41 -3.76 9.39
N ARG A 80 13.75 -4.92 9.42
CA ARG A 80 14.41 -6.24 9.41
C ARG A 80 14.77 -6.63 7.97
N GLY A 81 15.89 -7.34 7.80
CA GLY A 81 16.43 -7.67 6.48
C GLY A 81 17.16 -6.49 5.85
N GLU A 82 17.62 -6.70 4.62
CA GLU A 82 18.34 -5.68 3.87
C GLU A 82 17.48 -4.45 3.57
N CYS A 83 18.11 -3.29 3.40
CA CYS A 83 17.42 -2.12 2.89
C CYS A 83 16.88 -2.43 1.49
N ARG A 84 15.56 -2.39 1.37
CA ARG A 84 14.94 -2.33 0.05
C ARG A 84 15.33 -0.99 -0.58
N PRO A 85 15.69 -0.96 -1.87
CA PRO A 85 15.83 0.30 -2.57
C PRO A 85 14.57 1.11 -2.30
N GLU A 86 14.76 2.39 -1.97
CA GLU A 86 13.65 3.33 -1.97
C GLU A 86 12.93 3.10 -3.29
N ARG A 87 11.64 2.74 -3.19
CA ARG A 87 10.81 2.73 -4.38
C ARG A 87 11.05 4.10 -4.98
N PRO A 88 11.50 4.21 -6.25
CA PRO A 88 11.80 5.50 -6.83
C PRO A 88 10.62 6.39 -6.46
N ASP A 89 10.86 7.43 -5.68
CA ASP A 89 9.91 8.50 -5.59
C ASP A 89 9.89 9.03 -7.01
N PHE A 90 8.93 8.54 -7.79
CA PHE A 90 8.71 8.87 -9.19
C PHE A 90 8.26 10.33 -9.24
N GLY A 91 9.10 11.26 -8.83
CA GLY A 91 8.78 12.68 -8.66
C GLY A 91 9.61 13.58 -9.57
N GLY A 92 10.70 13.09 -10.16
CA GLY A 92 11.58 13.89 -11.01
C GLY A 92 11.12 13.98 -12.47
N ASP A 93 10.79 12.85 -13.09
CA ASP A 93 10.62 12.74 -14.55
C ASP A 93 9.23 12.26 -14.97
N ARG A 94 8.16 12.84 -14.39
CA ARG A 94 6.81 12.54 -14.86
C ARG A 94 6.51 13.34 -16.14
N PRO A 95 5.93 12.71 -17.18
CA PRO A 95 5.52 13.43 -18.35
C PRO A 95 4.45 14.46 -17.98
N GLN A 96 4.72 15.74 -18.26
CA GLN A 96 3.78 16.85 -18.04
C GLN A 96 2.77 16.98 -19.18
N VAL A 97 3.12 16.43 -20.35
CA VAL A 97 2.32 16.47 -21.57
C VAL A 97 2.15 15.06 -22.09
N CYS A 98 0.90 14.65 -22.26
CA CYS A 98 0.52 13.35 -22.81
C CYS A 98 -0.29 13.53 -24.09
N THR A 99 -0.11 12.59 -25.02
CA THR A 99 -0.97 12.47 -26.19
C THR A 99 -2.38 12.05 -25.76
N ARG A 100 -3.38 12.36 -26.58
CA ARG A 100 -4.77 11.89 -26.39
C ARG A 100 -4.99 10.50 -27.00
N GLU A 101 -3.92 9.77 -27.27
CA GLU A 101 -3.99 8.41 -27.80
C GLU A 101 -4.68 7.50 -26.79
N TYR A 102 -5.58 6.65 -27.28
CA TYR A 102 -6.28 5.67 -26.47
C TYR A 102 -5.66 4.29 -26.68
N ALA A 103 -4.78 3.91 -25.74
CA ALA A 103 -4.09 2.62 -25.66
C ALA A 103 -4.13 2.18 -24.19
N PRO A 104 -5.27 1.65 -23.70
CA PRO A 104 -5.53 1.53 -22.28
C PRO A 104 -4.52 0.63 -21.58
N VAL A 105 -4.17 1.00 -20.35
CA VAL A 105 -3.24 0.25 -19.51
C VAL A 105 -3.78 0.09 -18.09
N CYS A 106 -3.46 -1.03 -17.47
CA CYS A 106 -3.73 -1.26 -16.07
C CYS A 106 -2.49 -0.83 -15.30
N ALA A 107 -2.65 0.12 -14.38
CA ALA A 107 -1.55 0.66 -13.60
C ALA A 107 -1.85 0.64 -12.10
N ARG A 108 -0.80 0.56 -11.28
CA ARG A 108 -0.88 0.39 -9.83
C ARG A 108 -0.12 1.48 -9.10
N GLN A 109 -0.77 2.03 -8.07
CA GLN A 109 -0.16 2.92 -7.09
C GLN A 109 -0.44 2.38 -5.69
N GLY A 110 0.59 1.88 -5.02
CA GLY A 110 0.44 1.21 -3.72
C GLY A 110 -0.46 -0.03 -3.82
N ARG A 111 -1.63 0.01 -3.17
CA ARG A 111 -2.67 -1.04 -3.20
C ARG A 111 -3.79 -0.77 -4.20
N ARG A 112 -3.76 0.37 -4.91
CA ARG A 112 -4.81 0.78 -5.85
C ARG A 112 -4.42 0.39 -7.26
N GLU A 113 -5.32 -0.27 -7.97
CA GLU A 113 -5.20 -0.56 -9.40
C GLU A 113 -6.27 0.24 -10.15
N GLN A 114 -5.87 0.89 -11.23
CA GLN A 114 -6.73 1.76 -12.04
C GLN A 114 -6.34 1.67 -13.52
N THR A 115 -7.37 1.67 -14.37
CA THR A 115 -7.22 1.78 -15.81
C THR A 115 -6.91 3.23 -16.18
N PHE A 116 -5.91 3.43 -17.04
CA PHE A 116 -5.60 4.70 -17.68
C PHE A 116 -5.79 4.57 -19.19
N SER A 117 -6.16 5.67 -19.84
CA SER A 117 -6.33 5.74 -21.30
C SER A 117 -5.05 5.47 -22.07
N ASN A 118 -3.88 5.78 -21.51
CA ASN A 118 -2.57 5.40 -22.02
C ASN A 118 -1.51 5.37 -20.91
N SER A 119 -0.33 4.82 -21.22
CA SER A 119 0.82 4.73 -20.32
C SER A 119 1.29 6.10 -19.82
N CYS A 120 1.32 7.11 -20.69
CA CYS A 120 1.73 8.45 -20.31
C CYS A 120 0.83 9.02 -19.21
N MET A 121 -0.49 8.90 -19.34
CA MET A 121 -1.43 9.40 -18.33
C MET A 121 -1.30 8.64 -17.00
N ALA A 122 -0.97 7.35 -17.03
CA ALA A 122 -0.68 6.58 -15.82
C ALA A 122 0.58 7.09 -15.11
N GLU A 123 1.66 7.31 -15.85
CA GLU A 123 2.94 7.79 -15.32
C GLU A 123 2.85 9.22 -14.80
N ALA A 124 2.16 10.11 -15.54
CA ALA A 124 1.89 11.49 -15.12
C ALA A 124 1.18 11.56 -13.76
N GLN A 125 0.28 10.61 -13.49
CA GLN A 125 -0.44 10.49 -12.22
C GLN A 125 0.30 9.67 -11.15
N GLY A 126 1.51 9.18 -11.45
CA GLY A 126 2.33 8.40 -10.52
C GLY A 126 1.86 6.96 -10.31
N PHE A 127 1.20 6.38 -11.31
CA PHE A 127 0.87 4.96 -11.35
C PHE A 127 1.91 4.21 -12.20
N ARG A 128 2.28 3.01 -11.75
CA ARG A 128 3.16 2.11 -12.51
C ARG A 128 2.31 1.17 -13.35
N VAL A 129 2.51 1.15 -14.66
CA VAL A 129 1.86 0.18 -15.55
C VAL A 129 2.24 -1.25 -15.15
N ILE A 130 1.24 -2.09 -14.93
CA ILE A 130 1.38 -3.51 -14.56
C ILE A 130 0.83 -4.46 -15.63
N GLY A 131 0.03 -3.96 -16.58
CA GLY A 131 -0.54 -4.75 -17.67
C GLY A 131 -1.03 -3.88 -18.83
N ARG A 132 -1.10 -4.49 -20.01
CA ARG A 132 -1.75 -3.89 -21.19
C ARG A 132 -3.26 -4.08 -21.08
N GLY A 133 -4.04 -3.15 -21.62
CA GLY A 133 -5.49 -3.16 -21.50
C GLY A 133 -5.97 -2.66 -20.15
N GLU A 134 -7.27 -2.73 -19.91
CA GLU A 134 -7.88 -2.23 -18.68
C GLU A 134 -7.61 -3.15 -17.49
N CYS A 135 -7.73 -2.63 -16.26
CA CYS A 135 -7.63 -3.49 -15.07
C CYS A 135 -8.84 -4.43 -14.98
N SER A 136 -8.60 -5.73 -15.12
CA SER A 136 -9.62 -6.76 -14.88
C SER A 136 -10.02 -6.82 -13.41
N ARG A 137 -11.15 -6.20 -13.04
CA ARG A 137 -11.78 -6.43 -11.73
C ARG A 137 -12.48 -7.80 -11.73
N GLY A 138 -11.72 -8.89 -11.69
CA GLY A 138 -12.27 -10.24 -11.47
C GLY A 138 -13.43 -10.65 -12.40
N SER A 139 -13.48 -10.07 -13.60
CA SER A 139 -14.48 -10.33 -14.64
C SER A 139 -13.92 -11.11 -15.82
N ASP A 140 -12.70 -11.64 -15.73
CA ASP A 140 -12.21 -12.70 -16.63
C ASP A 140 -12.73 -14.07 -16.16
N ARG A 141 -14.04 -14.14 -15.88
CA ARG A 141 -14.78 -15.38 -16.10
C ARG A 141 -15.37 -15.24 -17.49
N PRO A 142 -15.31 -16.26 -18.36
CA PRO A 142 -15.98 -16.22 -19.64
C PRO A 142 -17.42 -15.74 -19.43
N VAL A 143 -17.73 -14.56 -19.95
CA VAL A 143 -19.09 -14.08 -20.08
C VAL A 143 -19.57 -14.70 -21.39
N ASP A 144 -20.67 -15.45 -21.32
CA ASP A 144 -21.31 -15.97 -22.52
C ASP A 144 -21.89 -14.81 -23.36
N ASP A 145 -22.29 -15.10 -24.60
CA ASP A 145 -22.85 -14.13 -25.56
C ASP A 145 -24.10 -13.38 -25.03
N SER A 146 -24.67 -13.84 -23.91
CA SER A 146 -25.84 -13.22 -23.28
C SER A 146 -25.50 -12.03 -22.38
N GLY A 147 -24.21 -11.69 -22.17
CA GLY A 147 -23.80 -10.54 -21.34
C GLY A 147 -24.19 -10.67 -19.86
N MET A 148 -24.70 -11.82 -19.45
CA MET A 148 -25.08 -12.11 -18.07
C MET A 148 -23.94 -12.84 -17.40
N ARG A 149 -23.61 -12.46 -16.16
CA ARG A 149 -22.69 -13.28 -15.37
C ARG A 149 -23.38 -14.63 -15.14
N PRO A 150 -22.77 -15.77 -15.54
CA PRO A 150 -23.35 -17.06 -15.22
C PRO A 150 -23.55 -17.10 -13.70
N PRO A 151 -24.72 -17.58 -13.21
CA PRO A 151 -24.92 -17.79 -11.79
C PRO A 151 -23.71 -18.53 -11.20
N ARG A 152 -23.35 -18.24 -9.95
CA ARG A 152 -22.39 -19.09 -9.24
C ARG A 152 -22.99 -20.48 -9.22
N ASP A 153 -22.52 -21.33 -10.11
CA ASP A 153 -22.96 -22.71 -10.23
C ASP A 153 -22.78 -23.40 -8.87
N PRO A 154 -23.88 -23.64 -8.14
CA PRO A 154 -23.82 -24.29 -6.83
C PRO A 154 -23.29 -25.72 -6.93
N ASP A 155 -23.30 -26.30 -8.14
CA ASP A 155 -23.09 -27.69 -8.46
C ASP A 155 -21.72 -27.98 -9.09
N ARG A 156 -20.79 -27.01 -9.12
CA ARG A 156 -19.34 -27.28 -9.34
C ARG A 156 -18.68 -28.08 -8.21
N ARG A 157 -19.49 -28.63 -7.31
CA ARG A 157 -19.04 -29.52 -6.23
C ARG A 157 -18.62 -30.85 -6.86
N PRO A 158 -17.50 -31.44 -6.41
CA PRO A 158 -17.14 -32.78 -6.85
C PRO A 158 -18.28 -33.76 -6.53
N GLN A 159 -18.82 -34.42 -7.55
CA GLN A 159 -19.83 -35.46 -7.38
C GLN A 159 -19.23 -36.78 -6.90
N ALA A 160 -17.91 -36.95 -7.11
CA ALA A 160 -17.14 -38.10 -6.67
C ALA A 160 -15.82 -37.64 -6.06
N CYS A 161 -15.41 -38.34 -5.00
CA CYS A 161 -14.14 -38.13 -4.33
C CYS A 161 -13.36 -39.44 -4.21
N THR A 162 -12.05 -39.33 -4.27
CA THR A 162 -11.17 -40.44 -3.89
C THR A 162 -11.27 -40.70 -2.39
N ARG A 163 -10.97 -41.94 -1.98
CA ARG A 163 -10.91 -42.34 -0.56
C ARG A 163 -9.54 -42.06 0.07
N GLU A 164 -8.78 -41.14 -0.49
CA GLU A 164 -7.51 -40.71 0.09
C GLU A 164 -7.75 -40.03 1.43
N PHE A 165 -6.95 -40.38 2.43
CA PHE A 165 -7.00 -39.76 3.75
C PHE A 165 -5.89 -38.71 3.87
N ALA A 166 -6.28 -37.45 3.72
CA ALA A 166 -5.42 -36.28 3.80
C ALA A 166 -6.22 -35.18 4.52
N PRO A 167 -6.34 -35.24 5.86
CA PRO A 167 -7.31 -34.46 6.60
C PRO A 167 -7.08 -32.96 6.42
N VAL A 168 -8.19 -32.22 6.35
CA VAL A 168 -8.16 -30.75 6.20
C VAL A 168 -9.18 -30.10 7.10
N CYS A 169 -8.83 -28.93 7.62
CA CYS A 169 -9.74 -28.06 8.33
C CYS A 169 -10.43 -27.16 7.30
N ALA A 170 -11.76 -27.19 7.28
CA ALA A 170 -12.54 -26.43 6.33
C ALA A 170 -13.65 -25.64 7.02
N ARG A 171 -14.00 -24.48 6.45
CA ARG A 171 -14.99 -23.56 7.00
C ARG A 171 -16.15 -23.32 6.04
N GLN A 172 -17.37 -23.32 6.59
CA GLN A 172 -18.58 -22.86 5.92
C GLN A 172 -19.30 -21.85 6.82
N GLY A 173 -19.28 -20.57 6.43
CA GLY A 173 -19.77 -19.49 7.28
C GLY A 173 -19.00 -19.41 8.61
N ARG A 174 -19.70 -19.64 9.73
CA ARG A 174 -19.11 -19.68 11.09
C ARG A 174 -18.74 -21.09 11.57
N ARG A 175 -19.03 -22.13 10.78
CA ARG A 175 -18.77 -23.53 11.15
C ARG A 175 -17.41 -23.94 10.62
N GLU A 176 -16.55 -24.45 11.49
CA GLU A 176 -15.29 -25.10 11.14
C GLU A 176 -15.39 -26.59 11.44
N GLN A 177 -14.95 -27.42 10.51
CA GLN A 177 -15.03 -28.87 10.60
C GLN A 177 -13.86 -29.52 9.87
N THR A 178 -13.34 -30.60 10.45
CA THR A 178 -12.35 -31.47 9.82
C THR A 178 -13.02 -32.39 8.80
N PHE A 179 -12.41 -32.50 7.63
CA PHE A 179 -12.82 -33.45 6.58
C PHE A 179 -11.72 -34.46 6.29
N PRO A 180 -12.06 -35.70 5.90
CA PRO A 180 -11.08 -36.73 5.53
C PRO A 180 -10.14 -36.30 4.40
N ASN A 181 -10.63 -35.49 3.45
CA ASN A 181 -9.82 -34.85 2.42
C ASN A 181 -10.49 -33.59 1.86
N ALA A 182 -9.70 -32.79 1.13
CA ALA A 182 -10.17 -31.56 0.49
C ALA A 182 -11.37 -31.75 -0.45
N CYS A 183 -11.43 -32.88 -1.17
CA CYS A 183 -12.55 -33.16 -2.06
C CYS A 183 -13.86 -33.29 -1.27
N THR A 184 -13.88 -34.08 -0.19
CA THR A 184 -15.08 -34.26 0.65
C THR A 184 -15.52 -32.97 1.33
N ALA A 185 -14.58 -32.10 1.71
CA ALA A 185 -14.89 -30.75 2.22
C ALA A 185 -15.61 -29.90 1.15
N GLN A 186 -15.07 -29.88 -0.07
CA GLN A 186 -15.63 -29.10 -1.18
C GLN A 186 -16.99 -29.65 -1.63
N ALA A 187 -17.17 -30.97 -1.68
CA ALA A 187 -18.44 -31.62 -2.01
C ALA A 187 -19.55 -31.17 -1.05
N GLN A 188 -19.23 -31.04 0.24
CA GLN A 188 -20.17 -30.53 1.26
C GLN A 188 -20.24 -29.00 1.32
N GLY A 189 -19.42 -28.29 0.54
CA GLY A 189 -19.48 -26.83 0.39
C GLY A 189 -18.70 -26.08 1.46
N PHE A 190 -17.72 -26.72 2.07
CA PHE A 190 -16.76 -26.12 2.96
C PHE A 190 -15.52 -25.67 2.17
N ARG A 191 -14.94 -24.53 2.56
CA ARG A 191 -13.68 -24.05 2.01
C ARG A 191 -12.53 -24.47 2.92
N VAL A 192 -11.54 -25.17 2.38
CA VAL A 192 -10.32 -25.53 3.12
C VAL A 192 -9.59 -24.27 3.59
N ILE A 193 -9.29 -24.20 4.89
CA ILE A 193 -8.57 -23.10 5.54
C ILE A 193 -7.22 -23.55 6.11
N GLY A 194 -7.00 -24.84 6.29
CA GLY A 194 -5.73 -25.39 6.79
C GLY A 194 -5.60 -26.89 6.52
N ASN A 195 -4.36 -27.37 6.56
CA ASN A 195 -4.04 -28.80 6.50
C ASN A 195 -4.14 -29.42 7.90
N GLY A 196 -4.58 -30.67 7.99
CA GLY A 196 -4.85 -31.35 9.24
C GLY A 196 -6.17 -30.93 9.88
N ASP A 197 -6.39 -31.36 11.12
CA ASP A 197 -7.65 -31.15 11.84
C ASP A 197 -7.83 -29.69 12.28
N CYS A 198 -9.09 -29.25 12.41
CA CYS A 198 -9.41 -27.98 13.06
C CYS A 198 -9.00 -28.01 14.54
N ARG A 199 -8.49 -26.90 15.06
CA ARG A 199 -8.01 -26.72 16.45
C ARG A 199 -8.74 -25.60 17.14
#